data_AF-A0A803QAU5-F1
#
_entry.id   AF-A0A803QAU5-F1
#
_cell.length_a   1.000
_cell.length_b   1.000
_cell.length_c   1.000
_cell.angle_alpha   90.00
_cell.angle_beta   90.00
_cell.angle_gamma   90.00
#
_symmetry.space_group_name_H-M   'P 1'
#
loop_
_entity.id
_entity.type
_entity.pdbx_description
1 polymer ?
#
loop_
_entity_poly.entity_id
_entity_poly.type
_entity_poly.pdbx_seq_one_letter_code
_entity_poly.pdbx_strand_id
1 'polypeptide(L)'
;MIKHRNSKIPKVRMAIKGHVLKPLFLAQRDIERLDTFVRVSDFCRINDGDFHGADGVRRASVSGPWTMTTKEFNVSNDNIQDSHLRQIPNPSTPTHLHPESDTTDPIPIWPWFIFLAGSMACLICSSVSHLLASHSKRFSSFFWRLDYAGISIMIVSSFFAPIYYGFSCHPISRLLYLTSISVLGVLAIITLLSPALSAPQFRTFRATLFLAMGFSGVIPAVHTVVLHWGSKHIMVALAYELSMALFYGLGAAFYVSRVPEKWKPGKFDIAGHSHQIFHVFVVLGALAHSAATLVVLDFRRGSPTCH
;
A
#
# COMPACT_ATOMS: atom_id res chain seq x y z
N MET A 1 49.63 -64.64 -15.27
CA MET A 1 48.91 -64.15 -16.48
C MET A 1 49.17 -62.66 -16.60
N ILE A 2 49.97 -62.26 -17.59
CA ILE A 2 50.56 -60.93 -17.76
C ILE A 2 49.87 -60.19 -18.93
N LYS A 3 49.71 -58.87 -18.78
CA LYS A 3 49.50 -57.80 -19.79
C LYS A 3 48.22 -57.75 -20.65
N HIS A 4 47.52 -56.63 -20.52
CA HIS A 4 46.95 -55.83 -21.62
C HIS A 4 46.61 -54.44 -21.04
N ARG A 5 46.68 -53.28 -21.71
CA ARG A 5 47.49 -52.70 -22.78
C ARG A 5 47.14 -51.20 -22.68
N ASN A 6 48.15 -50.32 -22.71
CA ASN A 6 48.02 -48.86 -22.66
C ASN A 6 47.22 -48.30 -23.85
N SER A 7 46.39 -47.27 -23.64
CA SER A 7 46.15 -46.20 -24.63
C SER A 7 45.46 -45.00 -23.99
N LYS A 8 46.16 -43.86 -24.01
CA LYS A 8 45.70 -42.55 -23.54
C LYS A 8 44.74 -41.95 -24.57
N ILE A 9 43.60 -41.41 -24.11
CA ILE A 9 42.74 -40.51 -24.89
C ILE A 9 42.81 -39.12 -24.22
N PRO A 10 43.13 -38.04 -24.96
CA PRO A 10 43.33 -36.71 -24.37
C PRO A 10 42.00 -36.05 -23.97
N LYS A 11 41.93 -35.51 -22.75
CA LYS A 11 40.87 -34.59 -22.32
C LYS A 11 41.05 -33.25 -23.03
N VAL A 12 40.23 -33.00 -24.05
CA VAL A 12 40.04 -31.65 -24.59
C VAL A 12 39.26 -30.83 -23.57
N ARG A 13 39.97 -29.93 -22.88
CA ARG A 13 39.41 -28.97 -21.94
C ARG A 13 38.88 -27.78 -22.74
N MET A 14 37.61 -27.83 -23.13
CA MET A 14 36.96 -26.67 -23.75
C MET A 14 36.48 -25.72 -22.65
N ALA A 15 37.20 -24.62 -22.50
CA ALA A 15 36.81 -23.49 -21.68
C ALA A 15 35.62 -22.78 -22.36
N ILE A 16 34.41 -23.01 -21.85
CA ILE A 16 33.25 -22.17 -22.20
C ILE A 16 33.05 -21.18 -21.06
N LYS A 17 33.29 -19.91 -21.42
CA LYS A 17 33.28 -18.69 -20.64
C LYS A 17 32.00 -18.52 -19.81
N GLY A 18 32.18 -18.09 -18.56
CA GLY A 18 31.13 -17.66 -17.65
C GLY A 18 30.53 -16.30 -18.03
N HIS A 19 29.60 -16.30 -18.97
CA HIS A 19 28.82 -15.11 -19.35
C HIS A 19 27.31 -15.38 -19.52
N VAL A 20 26.76 -16.43 -18.90
CA VAL A 20 25.30 -16.69 -18.88
C VAL A 20 24.77 -17.09 -17.48
N LEU A 21 25.62 -17.35 -16.48
CA LEU A 21 25.17 -17.75 -15.14
C LEU A 21 25.09 -16.61 -14.10
N LYS A 22 25.50 -15.38 -14.44
CA LYS A 22 25.35 -14.22 -13.54
C LYS A 22 23.91 -13.65 -13.46
N PRO A 23 23.06 -13.69 -14.51
CA PRO A 23 21.66 -13.26 -14.38
C PRO A 23 20.82 -14.21 -13.51
N LEU A 24 21.18 -15.50 -13.47
CA LEU A 24 20.47 -16.50 -12.67
C LEU A 24 20.75 -16.36 -11.16
N PHE A 25 21.97 -15.95 -10.80
CA PHE A 25 22.32 -15.64 -9.41
C PHE A 25 21.76 -14.30 -8.91
N LEU A 26 21.42 -13.36 -9.81
CA LEU A 26 20.73 -12.12 -9.46
C LEU A 26 19.24 -12.34 -9.21
N ALA A 27 18.58 -13.21 -9.99
CA ALA A 27 17.20 -13.63 -9.73
C ALA A 27 17.04 -14.45 -8.43
N GLN A 28 18.10 -15.15 -8.01
CA GLN A 28 18.10 -15.89 -6.74
C GLN A 28 18.33 -14.99 -5.52
N ARG A 29 18.91 -13.80 -5.69
CA ARG A 29 19.02 -12.78 -4.63
C ARG A 29 17.72 -12.00 -4.41
N ASP A 30 16.81 -12.01 -5.39
CA ASP A 30 15.45 -11.48 -5.23
C ASP A 30 14.53 -12.43 -4.42
N ILE A 31 14.94 -13.69 -4.21
CA ILE A 31 14.24 -14.66 -3.36
C ILE A 31 14.48 -14.40 -1.86
N GLU A 32 15.62 -13.81 -1.46
CA GLU A 32 15.83 -13.37 -0.07
C GLU A 32 15.05 -12.07 0.27
N ARG A 33 14.76 -11.23 -0.73
CA ARG A 33 13.83 -10.08 -0.57
C ARG A 33 12.39 -10.52 -0.43
N LEU A 34 12.02 -11.60 -1.13
CA LEU A 34 10.74 -12.28 -0.93
C LEU A 34 10.62 -12.83 0.49
N ASP A 35 11.72 -13.25 1.13
CA ASP A 35 11.72 -13.72 2.51
C ASP A 35 11.39 -12.61 3.53
N THR A 36 11.67 -11.35 3.19
CA THR A 36 11.31 -10.19 4.04
C THR A 36 9.81 -9.85 3.93
N PHE A 37 9.20 -10.06 2.76
CA PHE A 37 7.77 -9.85 2.53
C PHE A 37 6.93 -11.07 2.94
N VAL A 38 7.45 -12.27 2.72
CA VAL A 38 6.95 -13.52 3.32
C VAL A 38 7.00 -13.38 4.84
N ARG A 39 8.03 -12.75 5.44
CA ARG A 39 8.00 -12.40 6.88
C ARG A 39 6.88 -11.45 7.31
N VAL A 40 6.37 -10.59 6.42
CA VAL A 40 5.14 -9.80 6.67
C VAL A 40 3.90 -10.72 6.66
N SER A 41 3.84 -11.68 5.72
CA SER A 41 2.87 -12.79 5.75
C SER A 41 3.11 -13.78 6.91
N ASP A 42 4.30 -13.79 7.51
CA ASP A 42 4.67 -14.73 8.56
C ASP A 42 4.07 -14.38 9.90
N PHE A 43 3.53 -13.17 10.03
CA PHE A 43 2.89 -12.67 11.22
C PHE A 43 1.68 -13.49 11.69
N CYS A 44 1.06 -14.29 10.80
CA CYS A 44 0.05 -15.26 11.19
C CYS A 44 0.60 -16.37 12.13
N ARG A 45 1.93 -16.44 12.34
CA ARG A 45 2.62 -17.40 13.23
C ARG A 45 2.79 -16.89 14.66
N ILE A 46 2.62 -15.59 14.94
CA ILE A 46 2.90 -15.03 16.28
C ILE A 46 1.87 -15.48 17.33
N ASN A 47 0.72 -16.05 16.94
CA ASN A 47 -0.31 -16.47 17.91
C ASN A 47 -0.45 -17.98 18.14
N ASP A 48 0.32 -18.86 17.47
CA ASP A 48 0.12 -20.31 17.56
C ASP A 48 1.36 -21.14 17.94
N GLY A 49 2.52 -20.54 18.23
CA GLY A 49 3.69 -21.36 18.62
C GLY A 49 4.85 -20.59 19.25
N ASP A 50 4.81 -20.50 20.59
CA ASP A 50 5.93 -20.45 21.56
C ASP A 50 5.46 -19.66 22.81
N PHE A 51 5.67 -20.06 24.05
CA PHE A 51 6.07 -21.31 24.68
C PHE A 51 5.79 -21.14 26.18
N HIS A 52 5.82 -22.24 26.90
CA HIS A 52 5.64 -22.41 28.33
C HIS A 52 6.22 -21.32 29.26
N GLY A 53 5.45 -21.03 30.32
CA GLY A 53 5.99 -20.86 31.67
C GLY A 53 6.74 -19.56 31.97
N ALA A 54 5.98 -18.54 32.38
CA ALA A 54 6.44 -17.62 33.42
C ALA A 54 5.21 -17.07 34.15
N ASP A 55 4.97 -17.62 35.33
CA ASP A 55 4.04 -17.10 36.32
C ASP A 55 4.36 -15.64 36.63
N GLY A 56 3.36 -14.78 36.49
CA GLY A 56 3.48 -13.35 36.69
C GLY A 56 2.12 -12.70 36.89
N VAL A 57 1.32 -13.26 37.79
CA VAL A 57 0.06 -12.68 38.27
C VAL A 57 0.31 -11.24 38.76
N ARG A 58 -0.32 -10.25 38.13
CA ARG A 58 -0.88 -9.09 38.85
C ARG A 58 -2.27 -8.77 38.30
N ARG A 59 -3.25 -9.24 39.07
CA ARG A 59 -4.65 -8.84 39.08
C ARG A 59 -4.73 -7.39 39.57
N ALA A 60 -5.29 -6.49 38.76
CA ALA A 60 -5.86 -5.24 39.24
C ALA A 60 -7.33 -5.23 38.84
N SER A 61 -8.17 -5.58 39.81
CA SER A 61 -9.61 -5.38 39.78
C SER A 61 -9.87 -3.92 40.12
N VAL A 62 -10.49 -3.16 39.21
CA VAL A 62 -11.17 -1.91 39.57
C VAL A 62 -12.57 -1.95 38.99
N SER A 63 -13.51 -2.20 39.88
CA SER A 63 -14.95 -2.05 39.73
C SER A 63 -15.34 -0.58 39.81
N GLY A 64 -16.08 -0.07 38.83
CA GLY A 64 -16.74 1.24 38.91
C GLY A 64 -17.44 1.64 37.60
N PRO A 65 -18.70 2.10 37.63
CA PRO A 65 -19.47 2.42 36.42
C PRO A 65 -19.15 3.83 35.94
N TRP A 66 -18.86 4.00 34.64
CA TRP A 66 -18.71 5.33 34.05
C TRP A 66 -19.68 5.52 32.89
N THR A 67 -20.61 6.43 33.15
CA THR A 67 -21.59 7.00 32.24
C THR A 67 -20.91 7.88 31.19
N MET A 68 -21.38 7.73 29.95
CA MET A 68 -20.95 8.51 28.80
C MET A 68 -21.54 9.93 28.89
N THR A 69 -20.68 10.95 28.95
CA THR A 69 -21.09 12.35 28.79
C THR A 69 -20.50 12.88 27.47
N THR A 70 -21.39 13.24 26.56
CA THR A 70 -21.07 13.94 25.31
C THR A 70 -20.68 15.38 25.65
N LYS A 71 -19.44 15.78 25.35
CA LYS A 71 -19.08 17.21 25.27
C LYS A 71 -19.17 17.65 23.82
N GLU A 72 -20.20 18.43 23.53
CA GLU A 72 -20.25 19.31 22.37
C GLU A 72 -19.08 20.31 22.46
N PHE A 73 -18.28 20.39 21.39
CA PHE A 73 -17.35 21.49 21.19
C PHE A 73 -17.97 22.45 20.17
N ASN A 74 -18.54 23.53 20.70
CA ASN A 74 -18.99 24.69 19.96
C ASN A 74 -17.76 25.57 19.66
N VAL A 75 -17.43 25.77 18.39
CA VAL A 75 -16.41 26.74 17.96
C VAL A 75 -17.13 27.80 17.13
N SER A 76 -17.37 28.95 17.75
CA SER A 76 -17.74 30.16 17.04
C SER A 76 -16.49 30.89 16.55
N ASN A 77 -16.64 31.44 15.34
CA ASN A 77 -15.81 32.34 14.55
C ASN A 77 -14.84 33.25 15.35
N ASP A 78 -13.61 33.42 14.84
CA ASP A 78 -13.17 34.73 14.34
C ASP A 78 -11.80 34.67 13.63
N ASN A 79 -11.81 35.19 12.40
CA ASN A 79 -10.74 35.91 11.69
C ASN A 79 -9.43 35.18 11.30
N ILE A 80 -9.36 34.71 10.04
CA ILE A 80 -8.30 35.15 9.09
C ILE A 80 -8.90 35.27 7.68
N GLN A 81 -9.35 36.50 7.39
CA GLN A 81 -9.23 37.26 6.16
C GLN A 81 -9.13 36.50 4.81
N ASP A 82 -10.26 36.50 4.11
CA ASP A 82 -10.38 36.42 2.66
C ASP A 82 -9.50 37.48 1.97
N SER A 83 -8.53 37.03 1.18
CA SER A 83 -7.72 37.91 0.33
C SER A 83 -7.81 37.54 -1.15
N HIS A 84 -8.99 37.17 -1.67
CA HIS A 84 -9.19 37.00 -3.12
C HIS A 84 -10.59 37.35 -3.68
N LEU A 85 -11.48 37.98 -2.89
CA LEU A 85 -12.77 38.48 -3.38
C LEU A 85 -12.83 40.02 -3.39
N ARG A 86 -12.09 40.63 -4.31
CA ARG A 86 -12.40 41.99 -4.79
C ARG A 86 -12.06 42.12 -6.27
N GLN A 87 -13.07 41.85 -7.11
CA GLN A 87 -13.25 42.57 -8.37
C GLN A 87 -14.70 42.33 -8.84
N ILE A 88 -15.58 43.24 -8.45
CA ILE A 88 -16.91 43.43 -9.06
C ILE A 88 -16.74 44.52 -10.12
N PRO A 89 -16.96 44.26 -11.42
CA PRO A 89 -17.11 45.33 -12.41
C PRO A 89 -18.57 45.75 -12.53
N ASN A 90 -18.81 47.06 -12.50
CA ASN A 90 -20.12 47.69 -12.73
C ASN A 90 -20.58 47.57 -14.19
N PRO A 91 -21.90 47.70 -14.48
CA PRO A 91 -22.47 47.39 -15.79
C PRO A 91 -22.53 48.64 -16.68
N SER A 92 -21.78 48.64 -17.79
CA SER A 92 -22.12 49.34 -19.04
C SER A 92 -20.93 49.29 -20.02
N THR A 93 -21.00 48.43 -21.03
CA THR A 93 -20.61 48.65 -22.44
C THR A 93 -20.93 47.35 -23.22
N PRO A 94 -21.75 47.39 -24.29
CA PRO A 94 -22.05 46.20 -25.07
C PRO A 94 -20.96 45.98 -26.14
N THR A 95 -20.24 44.87 -26.07
CA THR A 95 -19.35 44.45 -27.17
C THR A 95 -19.36 42.93 -27.30
N HIS A 96 -20.12 42.49 -28.31
CA HIS A 96 -19.83 41.37 -29.20
C HIS A 96 -19.65 39.95 -28.61
N LEU A 97 -20.74 39.17 -28.73
CA LEU A 97 -20.79 37.77 -29.21
C LEU A 97 -19.47 36.98 -29.21
N HIS A 98 -19.31 36.12 -28.21
CA HIS A 98 -19.05 34.70 -28.41
C HIS A 98 -19.53 33.94 -27.16
N PRO A 99 -20.59 33.12 -27.22
CA PRO A 99 -20.82 32.12 -26.20
C PRO A 99 -19.82 31.01 -26.50
N GLU A 100 -18.65 31.04 -25.86
CA GLU A 100 -17.86 29.84 -25.72
C GLU A 100 -18.63 28.93 -24.76
N SER A 101 -19.48 28.08 -25.33
CA SER A 101 -20.01 26.92 -24.64
C SER A 101 -18.84 25.99 -24.35
N ASP A 102 -18.16 26.23 -23.23
CA ASP A 102 -17.18 25.31 -22.66
C ASP A 102 -17.93 24.08 -22.16
N THR A 103 -18.27 23.18 -23.07
CA THR A 103 -18.80 21.85 -22.79
C THR A 103 -17.66 20.93 -22.36
N THR A 104 -16.92 21.32 -21.32
CA THR A 104 -15.99 20.40 -20.65
C THR A 104 -16.76 19.74 -19.51
N ASP A 105 -17.25 18.52 -19.74
CA ASP A 105 -17.87 17.72 -18.68
C ASP A 105 -16.93 17.67 -17.46
N PRO A 106 -17.42 17.96 -16.24
CA PRO A 106 -16.57 18.04 -15.06
C PRO A 106 -15.89 16.68 -14.80
N ILE A 107 -14.55 16.70 -14.65
CA ILE A 107 -13.77 15.48 -14.37
C ILE A 107 -14.26 14.88 -13.05
N PRO A 108 -14.68 13.61 -13.04
CA PRO A 108 -15.38 13.06 -11.89
C PRO A 108 -14.37 12.68 -10.79
N ILE A 109 -14.62 13.16 -9.56
CA ILE A 109 -13.68 13.09 -8.41
C ILE A 109 -13.80 11.76 -7.64
N TRP A 110 -14.85 10.97 -7.89
CA TRP A 110 -15.15 9.72 -7.19
C TRP A 110 -13.97 8.73 -7.00
N PRO A 111 -13.01 8.51 -7.93
CA PRO A 111 -11.85 7.66 -7.69
C PRO A 111 -11.02 8.09 -6.49
N TRP A 112 -10.90 9.39 -6.26
CA TRP A 112 -10.16 9.93 -5.14
C TRP A 112 -10.88 9.63 -3.81
N PHE A 113 -12.21 9.74 -3.80
CA PHE A 113 -13.01 9.34 -2.64
C PHE A 113 -12.96 7.83 -2.36
N ILE A 114 -12.86 6.99 -3.39
CA ILE A 114 -12.65 5.53 -3.21
C ILE A 114 -11.34 5.28 -2.46
N PHE A 115 -10.25 5.93 -2.89
CA PHE A 115 -8.97 5.83 -2.20
C PHE A 115 -9.05 6.31 -0.75
N LEU A 116 -9.68 7.47 -0.50
CA LEU A 116 -9.85 8.03 0.84
C LEU A 116 -10.65 7.10 1.75
N ALA A 117 -11.80 6.60 1.25
CA ALA A 117 -12.65 5.67 1.99
C ALA A 117 -11.91 4.36 2.32
N GLY A 118 -11.13 3.81 1.39
CA GLY A 118 -10.33 2.62 1.64
C GLY A 118 -9.21 2.85 2.64
N SER A 119 -8.55 4.02 2.61
CA SER A 119 -7.53 4.41 3.59
C SER A 119 -8.13 4.56 5.00
N MET A 120 -9.29 5.22 5.10
CA MET A 120 -10.03 5.34 6.36
C MET A 120 -10.46 3.98 6.89
N ALA A 121 -11.00 3.12 6.03
CA ALA A 121 -11.39 1.76 6.40
C ALA A 121 -10.20 0.96 6.94
N CYS A 122 -9.01 1.06 6.30
CA CYS A 122 -7.79 0.43 6.79
C CYS A 122 -7.40 0.93 8.19
N LEU A 123 -7.38 2.25 8.40
CA LEU A 123 -7.02 2.83 9.70
C LEU A 123 -8.03 2.50 10.81
N ILE A 124 -9.33 2.44 10.48
CA ILE A 124 -10.39 2.01 11.40
C ILE A 124 -10.23 0.54 11.75
N CYS A 125 -10.07 -0.34 10.75
CA CYS A 125 -9.83 -1.77 10.96
C CYS A 125 -8.61 -1.98 11.86
N SER A 126 -7.54 -1.22 11.63
CA SER A 126 -6.33 -1.30 12.45
C SER A 126 -6.57 -0.83 13.89
N SER A 127 -7.18 0.33 14.07
CA SER A 127 -7.47 0.89 15.39
C SER A 127 -8.38 -0.03 16.23
N VAL A 128 -9.46 -0.53 15.62
CA VAL A 128 -10.39 -1.48 16.25
C VAL A 128 -9.69 -2.79 16.59
N SER A 129 -8.83 -3.28 15.70
CA SER A 129 -8.13 -4.53 15.94
C SER A 129 -7.19 -4.46 17.14
N HIS A 130 -6.45 -3.36 17.27
CA HIS A 130 -5.56 -3.13 18.42
C HIS A 130 -6.31 -2.92 19.72
N LEU A 131 -7.44 -2.20 19.68
CA LEU A 131 -8.25 -1.94 20.86
C LEU A 131 -8.87 -3.23 21.41
N LEU A 132 -9.30 -4.13 20.52
CA LEU A 132 -10.06 -5.34 20.88
C LEU A 132 -9.21 -6.62 20.90
N ALA A 133 -7.91 -6.53 20.59
CA ALA A 133 -7.00 -7.67 20.55
C ALA A 133 -6.87 -8.42 21.90
N SER A 134 -7.12 -7.75 23.02
CA SER A 134 -6.98 -8.31 24.38
C SER A 134 -8.24 -8.98 24.93
N HIS A 135 -9.39 -8.86 24.25
CA HIS A 135 -10.67 -9.29 24.79
C HIS A 135 -10.79 -10.83 24.92
N SER A 136 -10.42 -11.58 23.88
CA SER A 136 -10.48 -13.04 23.86
C SER A 136 -9.67 -13.58 22.69
N LYS A 137 -9.10 -14.79 22.81
CA LYS A 137 -8.32 -15.44 21.74
C LYS A 137 -9.09 -15.51 20.41
N ARG A 138 -10.38 -15.88 20.44
CA ARG A 138 -11.21 -15.98 19.23
C ARG A 138 -11.43 -14.61 18.57
N PHE A 139 -11.73 -13.60 19.36
CA PHE A 139 -11.91 -12.22 18.87
C PHE A 139 -10.61 -11.63 18.36
N SER A 140 -9.51 -11.83 19.07
CA SER A 140 -8.16 -11.39 18.68
C SER A 140 -7.81 -11.91 17.28
N SER A 141 -7.94 -13.22 17.04
CA SER A 141 -7.66 -13.81 15.72
C SER A 141 -8.54 -13.26 14.60
N PHE A 142 -9.81 -12.95 14.87
CA PHE A 142 -10.69 -12.30 13.90
C PHE A 142 -10.25 -10.86 13.60
N PHE A 143 -9.93 -10.08 14.63
CA PHE A 143 -9.50 -8.70 14.50
C PHE A 143 -8.16 -8.54 13.79
N TRP A 144 -7.21 -9.43 14.01
CA TRP A 144 -5.96 -9.46 13.24
C TRP A 144 -6.21 -9.73 11.74
N ARG A 145 -7.16 -10.61 11.41
CA ARG A 145 -7.56 -10.85 10.01
C ARG A 145 -8.25 -9.62 9.40
N LEU A 146 -9.04 -8.91 10.19
CA LEU A 146 -9.70 -7.68 9.77
C LEU A 146 -8.68 -6.56 9.46
N ASP A 147 -7.62 -6.43 10.26
CA ASP A 147 -6.52 -5.50 10.00
C ASP A 147 -5.83 -5.80 8.65
N TYR A 148 -5.53 -7.08 8.38
CA TYR A 148 -4.99 -7.50 7.07
C TYR A 148 -5.96 -7.28 5.90
N ALA A 149 -7.25 -7.48 6.12
CA ALA A 149 -8.26 -7.15 5.12
C ALA A 149 -8.30 -5.64 4.85
N GLY A 150 -8.15 -4.81 5.88
CA GLY A 150 -8.02 -3.36 5.77
C GLY A 150 -6.86 -2.92 4.87
N ILE A 151 -5.68 -3.52 5.06
CA ILE A 151 -4.51 -3.28 4.19
C ILE A 151 -4.85 -3.64 2.73
N SER A 152 -5.54 -4.76 2.52
CA SER A 152 -5.93 -5.21 1.18
C SER A 152 -6.90 -4.23 0.51
N ILE A 153 -7.88 -3.72 1.28
CA ILE A 153 -8.84 -2.70 0.82
C ILE A 153 -8.11 -1.42 0.43
N MET A 154 -7.16 -0.93 1.24
CA MET A 154 -6.37 0.26 0.95
C MET A 154 -5.52 0.10 -0.31
N ILE A 155 -4.88 -1.07 -0.50
CA ILE A 155 -4.13 -1.36 -1.74
C ILE A 155 -5.06 -1.26 -2.94
N VAL A 156 -6.19 -1.97 -2.93
CA VAL A 156 -7.12 -1.98 -4.07
C VAL A 156 -7.66 -0.58 -4.36
N SER A 157 -8.09 0.16 -3.33
CA SER A 157 -8.66 1.49 -3.50
C SER A 157 -7.66 2.51 -4.02
N SER A 158 -6.38 2.41 -3.63
CA SER A 158 -5.31 3.29 -4.13
C SER A 158 -5.09 3.20 -5.63
N PHE A 159 -5.41 2.06 -6.26
CA PHE A 159 -5.23 1.89 -7.69
C PHE A 159 -6.30 2.64 -8.51
N PHE A 160 -7.46 2.97 -7.93
CA PHE A 160 -8.58 3.54 -8.68
C PHE A 160 -8.26 4.92 -9.25
N ALA A 161 -7.75 5.84 -8.44
CA ALA A 161 -7.50 7.21 -8.88
C ALA A 161 -6.39 7.35 -9.94
N PRO A 162 -5.16 6.81 -9.74
CA PRO A 162 -4.09 6.92 -10.73
C PRO A 162 -4.46 6.26 -12.06
N ILE A 163 -5.11 5.09 -12.04
CA ILE A 163 -5.49 4.38 -13.26
C ILE A 163 -6.63 5.09 -13.98
N TYR A 164 -7.64 5.56 -13.24
CA TYR A 164 -8.78 6.24 -13.84
C TYR A 164 -8.36 7.54 -14.55
N TYR A 165 -7.55 8.36 -13.89
CA TYR A 165 -7.07 9.63 -14.47
C TYR A 165 -5.97 9.41 -15.51
N GLY A 166 -5.01 8.52 -15.27
CA GLY A 166 -3.90 8.24 -16.19
C GLY A 166 -4.32 7.59 -17.51
N PHE A 167 -5.35 6.74 -17.48
CA PHE A 167 -5.88 6.03 -18.66
C PHE A 167 -7.26 6.53 -19.09
N SER A 168 -7.59 7.80 -18.84
CA SER A 168 -8.88 8.38 -19.24
C SER A 168 -9.17 8.24 -20.74
N CYS A 169 -8.13 8.32 -21.58
CA CYS A 169 -8.22 8.16 -23.04
C CYS A 169 -8.14 6.71 -23.53
N HIS A 170 -7.84 5.76 -22.64
CA HIS A 170 -7.61 4.35 -22.99
C HIS A 170 -8.56 3.46 -22.18
N PRO A 171 -9.85 3.39 -22.57
CA PRO A 171 -10.89 2.74 -21.76
C PRO A 171 -10.65 1.24 -21.55
N ILE A 172 -10.06 0.56 -22.55
CA ILE A 172 -9.74 -0.87 -22.47
C ILE A 172 -8.66 -1.11 -21.40
N SER A 173 -7.54 -0.39 -21.47
CA SER A 173 -6.44 -0.52 -20.49
C SER A 173 -6.92 -0.17 -19.08
N ARG A 174 -7.70 0.90 -18.94
CA ARG A 174 -8.33 1.29 -17.67
C ARG A 174 -9.17 0.16 -17.09
N LEU A 175 -10.07 -0.43 -17.89
CA LEU A 175 -10.93 -1.53 -17.45
C LEU A 175 -10.12 -2.75 -17.06
N LEU A 176 -9.13 -3.14 -17.87
CA LEU A 176 -8.27 -4.30 -17.60
C LEU A 176 -7.52 -4.16 -16.27
N TYR A 177 -6.89 -3.00 -16.03
CA TYR A 177 -6.15 -2.82 -14.78
C TYR A 177 -7.08 -2.75 -13.56
N LEU A 178 -8.17 -1.98 -13.62
CA LEU A 178 -9.12 -1.87 -12.50
C LEU A 178 -9.80 -3.20 -12.17
N THR A 179 -10.19 -3.97 -13.19
CA THR A 179 -10.77 -5.31 -12.97
C THR A 179 -9.74 -6.28 -12.39
N SER A 180 -8.51 -6.26 -12.90
CA SER A 180 -7.44 -7.14 -12.39
C SER A 180 -7.12 -6.90 -10.91
N ILE A 181 -6.93 -5.65 -10.49
CA ILE A 181 -6.65 -5.33 -9.08
C ILE A 181 -7.87 -5.63 -8.20
N SER A 182 -9.09 -5.40 -8.68
CA SER A 182 -10.31 -5.71 -7.94
C SER A 182 -10.45 -7.22 -7.71
N VAL A 183 -10.19 -8.04 -8.73
CA VAL A 183 -10.23 -9.51 -8.61
C VAL A 183 -9.16 -10.00 -7.64
N LEU A 184 -7.91 -9.53 -7.78
CA LEU A 184 -6.83 -9.89 -6.85
C LEU A 184 -7.16 -9.47 -5.41
N GLY A 185 -7.74 -8.29 -5.24
CA GLY A 185 -8.20 -7.75 -3.96
C GLY A 185 -9.28 -8.58 -3.30
N VAL A 186 -10.32 -8.93 -4.05
CA VAL A 186 -11.42 -9.79 -3.57
C VAL A 186 -10.88 -11.16 -3.16
N LEU A 187 -10.01 -11.76 -3.97
CA LEU A 187 -9.35 -13.02 -3.63
C LEU A 187 -8.52 -12.89 -2.35
N ALA A 188 -7.73 -11.82 -2.20
CA ALA A 188 -6.96 -11.55 -0.99
C ALA A 188 -7.88 -11.45 0.24
N ILE A 189 -8.95 -10.64 0.18
CA ILE A 189 -9.90 -10.46 1.28
C ILE A 189 -10.58 -11.79 1.64
N ILE A 190 -11.03 -12.58 0.66
CA ILE A 190 -11.64 -13.90 0.90
C ILE A 190 -10.64 -14.82 1.61
N THR A 191 -9.39 -14.86 1.18
CA THR A 191 -8.38 -15.72 1.81
C THR A 191 -8.03 -15.31 3.24
N LEU A 192 -8.10 -14.01 3.54
CA LEU A 192 -7.81 -13.45 4.87
C LEU A 192 -8.96 -13.64 5.84
N LEU A 193 -10.20 -13.46 5.39
CA LEU A 193 -11.39 -13.56 6.25
C LEU A 193 -11.88 -15.00 6.40
N SER A 194 -11.63 -15.89 5.43
CA SER A 194 -12.00 -17.29 5.52
C SER A 194 -11.09 -18.06 6.50
N PRO A 195 -11.64 -18.69 7.55
CA PRO A 195 -10.86 -19.50 8.48
C PRO A 195 -10.16 -20.70 7.83
N ALA A 196 -10.80 -21.31 6.83
CA ALA A 196 -10.23 -22.45 6.11
C ALA A 196 -9.00 -22.05 5.27
N LEU A 197 -9.04 -20.85 4.66
CA LEU A 197 -7.97 -20.34 3.80
C LEU A 197 -6.88 -19.58 4.58
N SER A 198 -7.15 -19.26 5.86
CA SER A 198 -6.16 -18.68 6.76
C SER A 198 -5.18 -19.70 7.36
N ALA A 199 -5.38 -20.99 7.09
CA ALA A 199 -4.53 -22.05 7.60
C ALA A 199 -3.07 -21.91 7.11
N PRO A 200 -2.07 -22.39 7.88
CA PRO A 200 -0.65 -22.24 7.55
C PRO A 200 -0.27 -22.76 6.16
N GLN A 201 -0.97 -23.79 5.66
CA GLN A 201 -0.77 -24.37 4.33
C GLN A 201 -0.99 -23.37 3.17
N PHE A 202 -1.81 -22.33 3.37
CA PHE A 202 -2.09 -21.31 2.36
C PHE A 202 -1.24 -20.04 2.53
N ARG A 203 -0.21 -20.07 3.40
CA ARG A 203 0.67 -18.93 3.65
C ARG A 203 1.33 -18.44 2.37
N THR A 204 1.94 -19.34 1.59
CA THR A 204 2.59 -18.99 0.32
C THR A 204 1.59 -18.38 -0.65
N PHE A 205 0.38 -18.95 -0.74
CA PHE A 205 -0.67 -18.42 -1.61
C PHE A 205 -1.05 -16.98 -1.25
N ARG A 206 -1.28 -16.69 0.03
CA ARG A 206 -1.57 -15.32 0.50
C ARG A 206 -0.39 -14.37 0.22
N ALA A 207 0.83 -14.78 0.53
CA ALA A 207 2.02 -13.97 0.24
C ALA A 207 2.13 -13.65 -1.26
N THR A 208 1.91 -14.65 -2.14
CA THR A 208 1.93 -14.44 -3.58
C THR A 208 0.81 -13.52 -4.06
N LEU A 209 -0.38 -13.58 -3.46
CA LEU A 209 -1.48 -12.66 -3.79
C LEU A 209 -1.11 -11.21 -3.43
N PHE A 210 -0.63 -10.97 -2.22
CA PHE A 210 -0.19 -9.62 -1.82
C PHE A 210 0.95 -9.09 -2.68
N LEU A 211 1.91 -9.96 -3.00
CA LEU A 211 3.03 -9.62 -3.87
C LEU A 211 2.55 -9.29 -5.30
N ALA A 212 1.63 -10.09 -5.83
CA ALA A 212 1.02 -9.86 -7.14
C ALA A 212 0.23 -8.54 -7.16
N MET A 213 -0.55 -8.24 -6.11
CA MET A 213 -1.23 -6.95 -5.98
C MET A 213 -0.23 -5.79 -5.99
N GLY A 214 0.83 -5.84 -5.19
CA GLY A 214 1.84 -4.79 -5.14
C GLY A 214 2.58 -4.59 -6.47
N PHE A 215 3.08 -5.67 -7.08
CA PHE A 215 3.78 -5.58 -8.37
C PHE A 215 2.88 -5.27 -9.55
N SER A 216 1.59 -5.58 -9.47
CA SER A 216 0.65 -5.25 -10.54
C SER A 216 0.61 -3.75 -10.83
N GLY A 217 0.98 -2.89 -9.86
CA GLY A 217 1.06 -1.43 -10.01
C GLY A 217 2.24 -0.94 -10.86
N VAL A 218 3.29 -1.75 -11.03
CA VAL A 218 4.46 -1.38 -11.86
C VAL A 218 4.07 -1.30 -13.33
N ILE A 219 3.23 -2.22 -13.80
CA ILE A 219 2.77 -2.29 -15.19
C ILE A 219 2.00 -1.03 -15.61
N PRO A 220 0.92 -0.60 -14.93
CA PRO A 220 0.20 0.63 -15.28
C PRO A 220 1.04 1.88 -15.07
N ALA A 221 1.96 1.90 -14.10
CA ALA A 221 2.88 3.03 -13.91
C ALA A 221 3.81 3.20 -15.13
N VAL A 222 4.49 2.12 -15.55
CA VAL A 222 5.34 2.13 -16.75
C VAL A 222 4.53 2.49 -17.99
N HIS A 223 3.35 1.89 -18.16
CA HIS A 223 2.50 2.15 -19.32
C HIS A 223 2.03 3.62 -19.36
N THR A 224 1.70 4.22 -18.21
CA THR A 224 1.33 5.64 -18.11
C THR A 224 2.50 6.55 -18.49
N VAL A 225 3.72 6.22 -18.05
CA VAL A 225 4.94 6.97 -18.42
C VAL A 225 5.21 6.89 -19.93
N VAL A 226 5.00 5.72 -20.54
CA VAL A 226 5.17 5.55 -21.99
C VAL A 226 4.12 6.35 -22.77
N LEU A 227 2.86 6.35 -22.34
CA LEU A 227 1.78 7.09 -22.99
C LEU A 227 1.96 8.60 -22.91
N HIS A 228 2.40 9.10 -21.76
CA HIS A 228 2.51 10.53 -21.47
C HIS A 228 3.97 10.99 -21.41
N TRP A 229 4.81 10.43 -22.28
CA TRP A 229 6.24 10.69 -22.29
C TRP A 229 6.54 12.19 -22.41
N GLY A 230 7.38 12.72 -21.53
CA GLY A 230 7.73 14.14 -21.50
C GLY A 230 6.79 15.03 -20.67
N SER A 231 5.69 14.51 -20.13
CA SER A 231 4.83 15.26 -19.20
C SER A 231 5.49 15.42 -17.83
N LYS A 232 5.76 16.67 -17.44
CA LYS A 232 6.33 17.00 -16.11
C LYS A 232 5.42 16.52 -14.98
N HIS A 233 4.10 16.63 -15.14
CA HIS A 233 3.15 16.21 -14.12
C HIS A 233 3.21 14.70 -13.85
N ILE A 234 3.29 13.89 -14.91
CA ILE A 234 3.38 12.43 -14.77
C ILE A 234 4.70 12.01 -14.13
N MET A 235 5.81 12.68 -14.46
CA MET A 235 7.10 12.42 -13.81
C MET A 235 7.10 12.80 -12.32
N VAL A 236 6.46 13.91 -11.95
CA VAL A 236 6.29 14.32 -10.55
C VAL A 236 5.37 13.35 -9.81
N ALA A 237 4.26 12.94 -10.41
CA ALA A 237 3.39 11.91 -9.84
C ALA A 237 4.13 10.59 -9.62
N LEU A 238 4.93 10.14 -10.59
CA LEU A 238 5.80 8.97 -10.44
C LEU A 238 6.79 9.12 -9.29
N ALA A 239 7.39 10.29 -9.10
CA ALA A 239 8.29 10.54 -7.97
C ALA A 239 7.57 10.44 -6.62
N TYR A 240 6.32 10.90 -6.52
CA TYR A 240 5.48 10.70 -5.33
C TYR A 240 5.11 9.22 -5.13
N GLU A 241 4.80 8.47 -6.19
CA GLU A 241 4.55 7.02 -6.10
C GLU A 241 5.80 6.24 -5.65
N LEU A 242 7.00 6.63 -6.13
CA LEU A 242 8.26 6.07 -5.66
C LEU A 242 8.53 6.43 -4.19
N SER A 243 8.16 7.64 -3.78
CA SER A 243 8.24 8.07 -2.37
C SER A 243 7.28 7.28 -1.49
N MET A 244 6.05 7.01 -1.95
CA MET A 244 5.11 6.12 -1.28
C MET A 244 5.71 4.72 -1.12
N ALA A 245 6.26 4.13 -2.19
CA ALA A 245 6.90 2.82 -2.15
C ALA A 245 8.07 2.78 -1.16
N LEU A 246 8.86 3.86 -1.11
CA LEU A 246 9.93 4.02 -0.13
C LEU A 246 9.39 4.07 1.31
N PHE A 247 8.36 4.87 1.58
CA PHE A 247 7.77 4.96 2.93
C PHE A 247 7.20 3.61 3.39
N TYR A 248 6.44 2.92 2.54
CA TYR A 248 5.95 1.58 2.87
C TYR A 248 7.08 0.57 3.07
N GLY A 249 8.11 0.60 2.22
CA GLY A 249 9.28 -0.25 2.35
C GLY A 249 10.05 -0.01 3.65
N LEU A 250 10.28 1.25 4.02
CA LEU A 250 10.93 1.63 5.27
C LEU A 250 10.09 1.24 6.48
N GLY A 251 8.78 1.52 6.45
CA GLY A 251 7.86 1.10 7.51
C GLY A 251 7.92 -0.41 7.73
N ALA A 252 7.80 -1.20 6.66
CA ALA A 252 7.91 -2.66 6.72
C ALA A 252 9.28 -3.13 7.26
N ALA A 253 10.36 -2.45 6.87
CA ALA A 253 11.70 -2.75 7.39
C ALA A 253 11.81 -2.50 8.91
N PHE A 254 11.30 -1.37 9.41
CA PHE A 254 11.25 -1.10 10.85
C PHE A 254 10.41 -2.13 11.59
N TYR A 255 9.23 -2.44 11.06
CA TYR A 255 8.32 -3.43 11.62
C TYR A 255 8.96 -4.83 11.76
N VAL A 256 9.58 -5.33 10.68
CA VAL A 256 10.21 -6.66 10.65
C VAL A 256 11.49 -6.70 11.47
N SER A 257 12.29 -5.63 11.46
CA SER A 257 13.55 -5.58 12.21
C SER A 257 13.35 -5.43 13.72
N ARG A 258 12.15 -5.02 14.17
CA ARG A 258 11.82 -4.75 15.58
C ARG A 258 12.77 -3.72 16.19
N VAL A 259 13.21 -2.76 15.39
CA VAL A 259 14.05 -1.63 15.80
C VAL A 259 13.14 -0.43 16.02
N PRO A 260 13.30 0.33 17.12
CA PRO A 260 14.44 0.35 18.05
C PRO A 260 14.31 -0.53 19.31
N GLU A 261 13.18 -1.21 19.54
CA GLU A 261 12.96 -1.98 20.77
C GLU A 261 13.97 -3.13 20.96
N LYS A 262 14.45 -3.73 19.87
CA LYS A 262 15.53 -4.71 19.89
C LYS A 262 16.84 -4.14 20.46
N TRP A 263 17.10 -2.85 20.29
CA TRP A 263 18.34 -2.22 20.74
C TRP A 263 18.29 -1.78 22.20
N LYS A 264 17.12 -1.41 22.72
CA LYS A 264 16.94 -1.03 24.13
C LYS A 264 15.61 -1.58 24.67
N PRO A 265 15.57 -2.84 25.10
CA PRO A 265 14.36 -3.42 25.69
C PRO A 265 13.96 -2.62 26.94
N GLY A 266 12.66 -2.34 27.12
CA GLY A 266 12.13 -1.59 28.25
C GLY A 266 12.04 -0.07 28.07
N LYS A 267 12.71 0.51 27.06
CA LYS A 267 12.66 1.97 26.81
C LYS A 267 11.56 2.41 25.85
N PHE A 268 11.12 1.50 24.98
CA PHE A 268 10.17 1.78 23.91
C PHE A 268 8.81 1.10 24.14
N ASP A 269 8.51 0.70 25.38
CA ASP A 269 7.33 -0.10 25.72
C ASP A 269 6.02 0.70 25.58
N ILE A 270 6.06 2.03 25.75
CA ILE A 270 4.89 2.91 25.67
C ILE A 270 4.85 3.67 24.33
N ALA A 271 5.99 4.20 23.89
CA ALA A 271 6.10 5.03 22.70
C ALA A 271 7.36 4.73 21.89
N GLY A 272 7.25 4.82 20.56
CA GLY A 272 8.38 4.69 19.63
C GLY A 272 8.81 3.26 19.33
N HIS A 273 8.00 2.25 19.64
CA HIS A 273 8.26 0.88 19.18
C HIS A 273 8.02 0.75 17.66
N SER A 274 8.67 -0.23 17.03
CA SER A 274 8.63 -0.47 15.58
C SER A 274 7.24 -0.43 14.96
N HIS A 275 6.24 -0.97 15.66
CA HIS A 275 4.86 -1.01 15.18
C HIS A 275 4.17 0.37 15.15
N GLN A 276 4.47 1.29 16.09
CA GLN A 276 4.01 2.67 15.99
C GLN A 276 4.69 3.39 14.82
N ILE A 277 5.99 3.18 14.65
CA ILE A 277 6.76 3.73 13.54
C ILE A 277 6.19 3.25 12.21
N PHE A 278 5.86 1.96 12.10
CA PHE A 278 5.19 1.38 10.93
C PHE A 278 3.92 2.13 10.55
N HIS A 279 3.02 2.35 11.51
CA HIS A 279 1.78 3.10 11.28
C HIS A 279 2.03 4.53 10.79
N VAL A 280 3.03 5.22 11.34
CA VAL A 280 3.42 6.55 10.87
C VAL A 280 3.87 6.50 9.40
N PHE A 281 4.70 5.53 9.02
CA PHE A 281 5.12 5.35 7.64
C PHE A 281 3.96 4.96 6.71
N VAL A 282 2.96 4.21 7.20
CA VAL A 282 1.75 3.89 6.44
C VAL A 282 0.98 5.17 6.10
N VAL A 283 0.81 6.08 7.06
CA VAL A 283 0.16 7.38 6.85
C VAL A 283 0.97 8.27 5.90
N LEU A 284 2.29 8.35 6.07
CA LEU A 284 3.16 9.10 5.16
C LEU A 284 3.11 8.56 3.71
N GLY A 285 3.07 7.24 3.56
CA GLY A 285 2.86 6.59 2.26
C GLY A 285 1.53 6.98 1.63
N ALA A 286 0.43 6.91 2.39
CA ALA A 286 -0.90 7.31 1.92
C ALA A 286 -0.96 8.80 1.55
N LEU A 287 -0.28 9.68 2.28
CA LEU A 287 -0.17 11.11 1.95
C LEU A 287 0.64 11.34 0.66
N ALA A 288 1.76 10.63 0.48
CA ALA A 288 2.53 10.70 -0.77
C ALA A 288 1.69 10.24 -1.98
N HIS A 289 0.92 9.15 -1.82
CA HIS A 289 -0.01 8.68 -2.83
C HIS A 289 -1.14 9.70 -3.10
N SER A 290 -1.66 10.33 -2.05
CA SER A 290 -2.64 11.42 -2.18
C SER A 290 -2.07 12.56 -3.03
N ALA A 291 -0.81 12.97 -2.78
CA ALA A 291 -0.14 13.99 -3.58
C ALA A 291 0.04 13.54 -5.04
N ALA A 292 0.44 12.29 -5.28
CA ALA A 292 0.56 11.74 -6.64
C ALA A 292 -0.78 11.82 -7.39
N THR A 293 -1.87 11.36 -6.77
CA THR A 293 -3.21 11.34 -7.40
C THR A 293 -3.73 12.74 -7.71
N LEU A 294 -3.49 13.71 -6.81
CA LEU A 294 -3.87 15.12 -7.05
C LEU A 294 -3.07 15.71 -8.21
N VAL A 295 -1.76 15.43 -8.31
CA VAL A 295 -0.94 15.88 -9.45
C VAL A 295 -1.44 15.30 -10.78
N VAL A 296 -1.85 14.02 -10.81
CA VAL A 296 -2.42 13.41 -12.02
C VAL A 296 -3.80 13.99 -12.34
N LEU A 297 -4.62 14.28 -11.33
CA LEU A 297 -5.91 14.94 -11.50
C LEU A 297 -5.74 16.34 -12.10
N ASP A 298 -4.78 17.12 -11.61
CA ASP A 298 -4.48 18.46 -12.13
C ASP A 298 -3.94 18.42 -13.56
N PHE A 299 -3.10 17.42 -13.88
CA PHE A 299 -2.72 17.13 -15.26
C PHE A 299 -3.94 16.88 -16.14
N ARG A 300 -4.90 16.08 -15.66
CA ARG A 300 -6.11 15.76 -16.42
C ARG A 300 -7.01 16.98 -16.61
N ARG A 301 -7.12 17.86 -15.62
CA ARG A 301 -7.84 19.15 -15.71
C ARG A 301 -7.22 20.06 -16.77
N GLY A 302 -5.89 20.09 -16.88
CA GLY A 302 -5.19 20.85 -17.92
C GLY A 302 -5.19 20.20 -19.30
N SER A 303 -5.66 18.96 -19.45
CA SER A 303 -5.68 18.23 -20.73
C SER A 303 -6.93 17.33 -20.84
N PRO A 304 -8.13 17.93 -21.02
CA PRO A 304 -9.40 17.21 -20.99
C PRO A 304 -9.65 16.37 -22.24
N THR A 305 -9.17 16.81 -23.40
CA THR A 305 -9.34 16.13 -24.68
C THR A 305 -8.34 14.99 -24.85
N CYS A 306 -8.82 13.90 -25.43
CA CYS A 306 -7.98 12.81 -25.90
C CYS A 306 -7.64 13.10 -27.36
N HIS A 307 -6.36 13.18 -27.69
CA HIS A 307 -5.87 13.36 -29.06
C HIS A 307 -5.75 12.02 -29.79
#